data_AF-A0A8C6UN31-F1
#
_entry.id   AF-A0A8C6UN31-F1
#
_cell.length_a   1.000
_cell.length_b   1.000
_cell.length_c   1.000
_cell.angle_alpha   90.00
_cell.angle_beta   90.00
_cell.angle_gamma   90.00
#
_symmetry.space_group_name_H-M   'P 1'
#
loop_
_entity.id
_entity.type
_entity.pdbx_description
1 polymer ?
#
loop_
_entity_poly.entity_id
_entity_poly.type
_entity_poly.pdbx_seq_one_letter_code
_entity_poly.pdbx_strand_id
1 'polypeptide(L)'
;WLRVREGRGSDWGKLRLHETLALLTAQLRPDANHKEDLVFLRDVFSERSLAYLMKIHEKLRQYERQSPSPLLHSASTLAEDVAEELQCGPMSTEERELLHLLTSPHLKAVLSVHDTVAQKSFDPVLPPLPDDLEDELDEESVKIVRLVKNKEPLGATIRRDEATGAVLVARIMRGGAADRSGLVHVGDELREVNGVTVMNKRPDEISQLLSQSQGSITLKIIPAIKEEDRLKESKVFMRALFDYVPLEDKATPCQEAGLPFKKGDILQVVSHDDQTWWQAKRVGDSNLRAGLIPSKHFQERYGRMFALVPSGLRRSFRLSRKDRQGSAGEGSDPGDSDFLTYEEVTRYQQRPNERPRLVVLIGERHYWEIYVCGDTYWNTTRPKKPHEKEGVEYHFVTKQQFDTDVINNKFIEHGEYKENQYGTSIEAIRSVQAKSKMCIVDVQPEALRRLRTTEFKPYVIFVKPRIPESRRRRSAATSPGGGDHGRTTDEDLQEMRQSALQIEQQYGHVVDRVLIKEDSASACVELRGILERLEREAFWVPLCWVRP
;
A
#
# COMPACT_ATOMS: atom_id res chain seq x y z
N TRP A 1 36.59 3.46 -28.46
CA TRP A 1 36.13 4.12 -27.22
C TRP A 1 34.66 4.48 -27.40
N LEU A 2 33.83 4.08 -26.43
CA LEU A 2 32.35 4.11 -26.38
C LEU A 2 31.60 3.22 -27.37
N ARG A 3 31.47 1.94 -26.96
CA ARG A 3 30.61 0.90 -27.52
C ARG A 3 29.22 1.09 -26.90
N VAL A 4 28.27 1.70 -27.61
CA VAL A 4 26.85 1.73 -27.21
C VAL A 4 26.20 0.49 -27.80
N ARG A 5 25.83 -0.46 -26.94
CA ARG A 5 25.09 -1.67 -27.30
C ARG A 5 23.69 -1.31 -27.80
N GLU A 6 23.30 -1.94 -28.89
CA GLU A 6 21.94 -2.00 -29.41
C GLU A 6 21.00 -2.59 -28.35
N GLY A 7 20.17 -1.73 -27.78
CA GLY A 7 18.95 -2.08 -27.08
C GLY A 7 17.80 -1.38 -27.79
N ARG A 8 16.86 -2.17 -28.32
CA ARG A 8 15.61 -1.79 -28.99
C ARG A 8 15.20 -0.34 -28.74
N GLY A 9 15.53 0.51 -29.71
CA GLY A 9 15.23 1.95 -29.71
C GLY A 9 13.76 2.20 -30.05
N SER A 10 12.88 2.06 -29.08
CA SER A 10 11.48 2.49 -29.22
C SER A 10 10.95 2.96 -27.87
N ASP A 11 11.45 4.11 -27.39
CA ASP A 11 10.71 5.04 -26.51
C ASP A 11 11.52 6.28 -26.09
N TRP A 12 12.84 6.29 -26.27
CA TRP A 12 13.66 7.46 -25.92
C TRP A 12 13.59 8.64 -26.91
N GLY A 13 13.00 8.44 -28.09
CA GLY A 13 12.88 9.47 -29.14
C GLY A 13 11.59 10.30 -29.11
N LYS A 14 10.54 9.85 -28.41
CA LYS A 14 9.20 10.45 -28.54
C LYS A 14 8.96 11.71 -27.72
N LEU A 15 9.78 12.00 -26.71
CA LEU A 15 9.50 13.07 -25.74
C LEU A 15 10.48 14.23 -25.72
N ARG A 16 11.67 14.13 -26.32
CA ARG A 16 12.74 15.06 -25.91
C ARG A 16 12.73 16.44 -26.55
N LEU A 17 12.46 16.64 -27.84
CA LEU A 17 12.73 17.99 -28.39
C LEU A 17 11.73 19.07 -27.89
N HIS A 18 10.44 18.76 -27.87
CA HIS A 18 9.41 19.70 -27.44
C HIS A 18 9.43 19.94 -25.92
N GLU A 19 9.72 18.91 -25.12
CA GLU A 19 9.91 19.06 -23.67
C GLU A 19 11.23 19.75 -23.34
N THR A 20 12.31 19.51 -24.10
CA THR A 20 13.60 20.20 -23.88
C THR A 20 13.48 21.67 -24.24
N LEU A 21 12.75 22.01 -25.31
CA LEU A 21 12.41 23.39 -25.65
C LEU A 21 11.49 24.03 -24.60
N ALA A 22 10.47 23.31 -24.10
CA ALA A 22 9.60 23.78 -23.03
C ALA A 22 10.35 23.98 -21.70
N LEU A 23 11.29 23.08 -21.37
CA LEU A 23 12.17 23.16 -20.21
C LEU A 23 13.16 24.31 -20.33
N LEU A 24 13.74 24.55 -21.50
CA LEU A 24 14.60 25.71 -21.76
C LEU A 24 13.81 27.02 -21.63
N THR A 25 12.58 27.09 -22.13
CA THR A 25 11.73 28.27 -21.94
C THR A 25 11.26 28.45 -20.49
N ALA A 26 11.10 27.35 -19.74
CA ALA A 26 10.71 27.40 -18.32
C ALA A 26 11.89 27.68 -17.36
N GLN A 27 13.14 27.44 -17.80
CA GLN A 27 14.36 27.72 -17.04
C GLN A 27 14.89 29.15 -17.22
N LEU A 28 14.30 29.95 -18.12
CA LEU A 28 14.52 31.38 -18.19
C LEU A 28 13.92 32.03 -16.93
N ARG A 29 14.78 32.35 -15.95
CA ARG A 29 14.38 33.03 -14.72
C ARG A 29 13.86 34.44 -15.04
N PRO A 30 12.87 34.97 -14.30
CA PRO A 30 12.29 36.30 -14.54
C PRO A 30 13.29 37.47 -14.43
N ASP A 31 14.45 37.27 -13.78
CA ASP A 31 15.52 38.26 -13.60
C ASP A 31 16.64 38.21 -14.68
N ALA A 32 16.53 37.34 -15.68
CA ALA A 32 17.49 37.28 -16.78
C ALA A 32 17.25 38.43 -17.77
N ASN A 33 18.30 38.98 -18.36
CA ASN A 33 18.22 40.14 -19.26
C ASN A 33 17.57 39.71 -20.59
N HIS A 34 16.23 39.71 -20.61
CA HIS A 34 15.36 39.12 -21.65
C HIS A 34 15.75 39.47 -23.10
N LYS A 35 16.44 40.59 -23.34
CA LYS A 35 16.90 40.97 -24.69
C LYS A 35 18.02 40.08 -25.24
N GLU A 36 19.01 39.70 -24.44
CA GLU A 36 20.16 38.92 -24.93
C GLU A 36 19.78 37.45 -25.13
N ASP A 37 18.98 36.89 -24.22
CA ASP A 37 18.49 35.52 -24.31
C ASP A 37 17.51 35.33 -25.48
N LEU A 38 16.65 36.32 -25.74
CA LEU A 38 15.76 36.29 -26.91
C LEU A 38 16.52 36.45 -28.23
N VAL A 39 17.61 37.23 -28.24
CA VAL A 39 18.50 37.33 -29.42
C VAL A 39 19.22 36.01 -29.64
N PHE A 40 19.76 35.38 -28.59
CA PHE A 40 20.39 34.06 -28.68
C PHE A 40 19.42 32.99 -29.20
N LEU A 41 18.20 32.90 -28.63
CA LEU A 41 17.20 31.95 -29.11
C LEU A 41 16.80 32.24 -30.55
N ARG A 42 16.59 33.51 -30.93
CA ARG A 42 16.31 33.88 -32.32
C ARG A 42 17.44 33.44 -33.24
N ASP A 43 18.69 33.62 -32.85
CA ASP A 43 19.85 33.25 -33.66
C ASP A 43 19.98 31.71 -33.80
N VAL A 44 19.70 30.95 -32.73
CA VAL A 44 19.65 29.47 -32.77
C VAL A 44 18.48 28.95 -33.62
N PHE A 45 17.29 29.54 -33.51
CA PHE A 45 16.13 29.16 -34.33
C PHE A 45 16.26 29.60 -35.80
N SER A 46 17.06 30.63 -36.06
CA SER A 46 17.36 31.11 -37.42
C SER A 46 18.50 30.32 -38.08
N GLU A 47 19.17 29.43 -37.34
CA GLU A 47 20.28 28.65 -37.84
C GLU A 47 19.77 27.59 -38.84
N ARG A 48 20.34 27.58 -40.05
CA ARG A 48 19.89 26.69 -41.14
C ARG A 48 20.04 25.21 -40.78
N SER A 49 21.04 24.88 -39.98
CA SER A 49 21.29 23.54 -39.40
C SER A 49 20.06 23.01 -38.68
N LEU A 50 19.45 23.81 -37.80
CA LEU A 50 18.27 23.46 -37.02
C LEU A 50 17.05 23.28 -37.93
N ALA A 51 16.88 24.16 -38.93
CA ALA A 51 15.79 24.04 -39.90
C ALA A 51 15.88 22.74 -40.73
N TYR A 52 17.09 22.33 -41.14
CA TYR A 52 17.29 21.03 -41.80
C TYR A 52 17.03 19.86 -40.85
N LEU A 53 17.48 19.95 -39.59
CA LEU A 53 17.23 18.93 -38.58
C LEU A 53 15.73 18.74 -38.32
N MET A 54 14.96 19.83 -38.25
CA MET A 54 13.50 19.78 -38.10
C MET A 54 12.83 19.15 -39.32
N LYS A 55 13.26 19.48 -40.54
CA LYS A 55 12.75 18.84 -41.77
C LYS A 55 13.05 17.34 -41.81
N ILE A 56 14.26 16.93 -41.41
CA ILE A 56 14.66 15.53 -41.31
C ILE A 56 13.81 14.80 -40.27
N HIS A 57 13.63 15.40 -39.09
CA HIS A 57 12.80 14.83 -38.03
C HIS A 57 11.34 14.67 -38.47
N GLU A 58 10.77 15.66 -39.14
CA GLU A 58 9.39 15.60 -39.67
C GLU A 58 9.24 14.49 -40.72
N LYS A 59 10.24 14.31 -41.59
CA LYS A 59 10.28 13.22 -42.57
C LYS A 59 10.46 11.83 -41.95
N LEU A 60 11.33 11.70 -40.95
CA LEU A 60 11.49 10.47 -40.17
C LEU A 60 10.20 10.09 -39.44
N ARG A 61 9.47 11.08 -38.91
CA ARG A 61 8.18 10.87 -38.23
C ARG A 61 7.07 10.43 -39.20
N GLN A 62 7.10 10.91 -40.45
CA GLN A 62 6.24 10.39 -41.52
C GLN A 62 6.60 8.92 -41.83
N TYR A 63 7.88 8.58 -41.91
CA TYR A 63 8.37 7.21 -42.13
C TYR A 63 8.02 6.24 -41.00
N GLU A 64 8.06 6.66 -39.72
CA GLU A 64 7.60 5.84 -38.59
C GLU A 64 6.11 5.49 -38.66
N ARG A 65 5.29 6.37 -39.27
CA ARG A 65 3.84 6.15 -39.42
C ARG A 65 3.48 5.36 -40.68
N GLN A 66 4.31 5.44 -41.71
CA GLN A 66 4.13 4.77 -43.00
C GLN A 66 5.47 4.18 -43.42
N SER A 67 5.87 3.07 -42.81
CA SER A 67 7.10 2.37 -43.21
C SER A 67 6.83 1.65 -44.53
N PRO A 68 7.46 2.05 -45.65
CA PRO A 68 7.30 1.33 -46.90
C PRO A 68 7.93 -0.05 -46.74
N SER A 69 7.12 -1.11 -46.78
CA SER A 69 7.60 -2.48 -46.88
C SER A 69 7.98 -2.78 -48.33
N PRO A 70 9.14 -3.39 -48.59
CA PRO A 70 9.47 -3.83 -49.94
C PRO A 70 8.41 -4.84 -50.40
N LEU A 71 7.89 -4.66 -51.62
CA LEU A 71 6.90 -5.58 -52.21
C LEU A 71 7.54 -6.95 -52.52
N LEU A 72 8.83 -6.95 -52.86
CA LEU A 72 9.64 -8.12 -53.20
C LEU A 72 11.05 -7.95 -52.60
N HIS A 73 11.73 -9.04 -52.31
CA HIS A 73 13.06 -9.03 -51.68
C HIS A 73 14.17 -9.47 -52.66
N SER A 74 13.80 -9.81 -53.90
CA SER A 74 14.68 -10.42 -54.92
C SER A 74 14.29 -9.92 -56.32
N ALA A 75 14.20 -8.59 -56.47
CA ALA A 75 13.82 -7.97 -57.74
C ALA A 75 14.94 -8.08 -58.79
N SER A 76 16.20 -8.17 -58.36
CA SER A 76 17.36 -8.36 -59.25
C SER A 76 17.35 -9.75 -59.90
N THR A 77 17.09 -10.81 -59.12
CA THR A 77 17.04 -12.18 -59.68
C THR A 77 15.87 -12.35 -60.63
N LEU A 78 14.70 -11.78 -60.28
CA LEU A 78 13.53 -11.81 -61.16
C LEU A 78 13.78 -11.08 -62.49
N ALA A 79 14.51 -9.96 -62.45
CA ALA A 79 14.89 -9.24 -63.67
C ALA A 79 15.87 -10.04 -64.55
N GLU A 80 16.73 -10.84 -63.94
CA GLU A 80 17.63 -11.76 -64.65
C GLU A 80 16.87 -12.93 -65.26
N ASP A 81 15.96 -13.56 -64.52
CA ASP A 81 15.10 -14.65 -65.01
C ASP A 81 14.26 -14.19 -66.22
N VAL A 82 13.65 -13.01 -66.13
CA VAL A 82 12.89 -12.41 -67.24
C VAL A 82 13.80 -12.10 -68.43
N ALA A 83 15.02 -11.62 -68.20
CA ALA A 83 15.97 -11.36 -69.27
C ALA A 83 16.44 -12.64 -69.97
N GLU A 84 16.56 -13.76 -69.25
CA GLU A 84 16.89 -15.08 -69.80
C GLU A 84 15.73 -15.69 -70.60
N GLU A 85 14.50 -15.59 -70.08
CA GLU A 85 13.31 -16.11 -70.75
C GLU A 85 13.02 -15.37 -72.07
N LEU A 86 13.20 -14.04 -72.06
CA LEU A 86 13.06 -13.20 -73.26
C LEU A 86 14.09 -13.55 -74.36
N GLN A 87 15.26 -14.08 -74.01
CA GLN A 87 16.28 -14.49 -74.98
C GLN A 87 15.99 -15.84 -75.65
N CYS A 88 15.01 -16.60 -75.16
CA CYS A 88 14.70 -17.95 -75.64
C CYS A 88 13.75 -17.98 -76.86
N GLY A 89 13.23 -16.84 -77.34
CA GLY A 89 12.23 -16.77 -78.42
C GLY A 89 12.46 -15.67 -79.49
N PRO A 90 11.69 -15.66 -80.59
CA PRO A 90 11.74 -14.59 -81.59
C PRO A 90 11.16 -13.29 -81.01
N MET A 91 12.02 -12.29 -80.80
CA MET A 91 11.66 -11.09 -80.04
C MET A 91 10.96 -10.01 -80.88
N SER A 92 9.86 -9.48 -80.36
CA SER A 92 9.23 -8.23 -80.80
C SER A 92 10.12 -7.01 -80.51
N THR A 93 9.77 -5.85 -81.08
CA THR A 93 10.50 -4.59 -80.87
C THR A 93 10.49 -4.15 -79.41
N GLU A 94 9.37 -4.34 -78.72
CA GLU A 94 9.13 -3.99 -77.33
C GLU A 94 9.90 -4.91 -76.38
N GLU A 95 9.96 -6.21 -76.69
CA GLU A 95 10.75 -7.18 -75.91
C GLU A 95 12.26 -6.90 -76.01
N ARG A 96 12.73 -6.43 -77.17
CA ARG A 96 14.14 -6.04 -77.35
C ARG A 96 14.49 -4.78 -76.56
N GLU A 97 13.58 -3.81 -76.49
CA GLU A 97 13.76 -2.60 -75.68
C GLU A 97 13.75 -2.94 -74.18
N LEU A 98 12.82 -3.79 -73.74
CA LEU A 98 12.77 -4.27 -72.37
C LEU A 98 14.05 -5.02 -71.97
N LEU A 99 14.53 -5.92 -72.83
CA LEU A 99 15.80 -6.62 -72.61
C LEU A 99 16.96 -5.64 -72.48
N HIS A 100 17.01 -4.59 -73.30
CA HIS A 100 18.04 -3.55 -73.23
C HIS A 100 17.98 -2.75 -71.92
N LEU A 101 16.79 -2.43 -71.42
CA LEU A 101 16.60 -1.74 -70.15
C LEU A 101 17.00 -2.62 -68.96
N LEU A 102 16.56 -3.88 -68.92
CA LEU A 102 16.88 -4.85 -67.87
C LEU A 102 18.37 -5.22 -67.84
N THR A 103 19.04 -5.21 -68.99
CA THR A 103 20.50 -5.42 -69.07
C THR A 103 21.32 -4.17 -68.82
N SER A 104 20.70 -2.99 -68.68
CA SER A 104 21.42 -1.75 -68.43
C SER A 104 22.10 -1.77 -67.04
N PRO A 105 23.37 -1.34 -66.95
CA PRO A 105 24.13 -1.41 -65.70
C PRO A 105 23.52 -0.54 -64.60
N HIS A 106 22.88 0.58 -64.96
CA HIS A 106 22.23 1.48 -64.03
C HIS A 106 21.00 0.82 -63.38
N LEU A 107 20.16 0.14 -64.17
CA LEU A 107 18.97 -0.52 -63.64
C LEU A 107 19.35 -1.72 -62.78
N LYS A 108 20.33 -2.53 -63.21
CA LYS A 108 20.88 -3.63 -62.40
C LYS A 108 21.43 -3.15 -61.05
N ALA A 109 22.17 -2.03 -61.04
CA ALA A 109 22.66 -1.45 -59.80
C ALA A 109 21.52 -1.00 -58.88
N VAL A 110 20.47 -0.38 -59.41
CA VAL A 110 19.30 0.04 -58.63
C VAL A 110 18.56 -1.16 -58.03
N LEU A 111 18.37 -2.24 -58.81
CA LEU A 111 17.72 -3.47 -58.32
C LEU A 111 18.56 -4.18 -57.25
N SER A 112 19.90 -4.19 -57.40
CA SER A 112 20.81 -4.73 -56.40
C SER A 112 20.78 -3.95 -55.08
N VAL A 113 20.76 -2.61 -55.15
CA VAL A 113 20.62 -1.77 -53.96
C VAL A 113 19.25 -1.94 -53.31
N HIS A 114 18.19 -2.04 -54.12
CA HIS A 114 16.85 -2.35 -53.62
C HIS A 114 16.84 -3.67 -52.83
N ASP A 115 17.39 -4.74 -53.39
CA ASP A 115 17.40 -6.06 -52.74
C ASP A 115 18.26 -6.05 -51.46
N THR A 116 19.39 -5.33 -51.46
CA THR A 116 20.22 -5.13 -50.26
C THR A 116 19.45 -4.45 -49.13
N VAL A 117 18.69 -3.40 -49.45
CA VAL A 117 17.86 -2.68 -48.47
C VAL A 117 16.65 -3.51 -48.04
N ALA A 118 16.00 -4.20 -48.98
CA ALA A 118 14.83 -5.03 -48.72
C ALA A 118 15.17 -6.23 -47.82
N GLN A 119 16.33 -6.88 -48.05
CA GLN A 119 16.83 -8.00 -47.25
C GLN A 119 17.50 -7.57 -45.95
N LYS A 120 17.61 -6.26 -45.68
CA LYS A 120 18.32 -5.69 -44.52
C LYS A 120 19.78 -6.13 -44.41
N SER A 121 20.42 -6.46 -45.53
CA SER A 121 21.82 -6.91 -45.57
C SER A 121 22.85 -5.77 -45.42
N PHE A 122 22.40 -4.60 -44.98
CA PHE A 122 23.24 -3.47 -44.58
C PHE A 122 23.59 -3.48 -43.08
N ASP A 123 22.93 -4.33 -42.27
CA ASP A 123 23.26 -4.47 -40.86
C ASP A 123 24.62 -5.17 -40.70
N PRO A 124 25.48 -4.73 -39.76
CA PRO A 124 26.80 -5.31 -39.56
C PRO A 124 26.66 -6.78 -39.12
N VAL A 125 27.01 -7.71 -40.02
CA VAL A 125 27.02 -9.14 -39.73
C VAL A 125 28.21 -9.45 -38.81
N LEU A 126 27.93 -10.03 -37.64
CA LEU A 126 28.98 -10.50 -36.72
C LEU A 126 29.77 -11.64 -37.39
N PRO A 127 31.10 -11.71 -37.19
CA PRO A 127 31.87 -12.83 -37.70
C PRO A 127 31.35 -14.15 -37.12
N PRO A 128 31.35 -15.24 -37.91
CA PRO A 128 30.97 -16.56 -37.42
C PRO A 128 31.89 -16.96 -36.26
N LEU A 129 31.31 -17.53 -35.21
CA LEU A 129 32.03 -18.00 -34.03
C LEU A 129 32.95 -19.17 -34.43
N PRO A 130 34.19 -19.25 -33.92
CA PRO A 130 35.06 -20.41 -34.11
C PRO A 130 34.43 -21.68 -33.54
N ASP A 131 34.60 -22.81 -34.24
CA ASP A 131 34.03 -24.13 -33.89
C ASP A 131 34.54 -24.69 -32.54
N ASP A 132 35.61 -24.12 -31.98
CA ASP A 132 36.22 -24.54 -30.71
C ASP A 132 35.45 -24.05 -29.45
N LEU A 133 34.34 -23.32 -29.62
CA LEU A 133 33.58 -22.76 -28.50
C LEU A 133 32.41 -23.64 -28.02
N GLU A 134 32.08 -24.75 -28.68
CA GLU A 134 30.97 -25.61 -28.24
C GLU A 134 31.22 -26.25 -26.85
N ASP A 135 32.48 -26.45 -26.46
CA ASP A 135 32.87 -26.99 -25.15
C ASP A 135 33.01 -25.92 -24.03
N GLU A 136 32.95 -24.62 -24.36
CA GLU A 136 33.01 -23.51 -23.39
C GLU A 136 31.68 -22.72 -23.27
N LEU A 137 30.59 -23.18 -23.91
CA LEU A 137 29.26 -22.58 -23.78
C LEU A 137 28.58 -22.81 -22.42
N ASP A 138 29.21 -23.57 -21.52
CA ASP A 138 28.80 -23.72 -20.13
C ASP A 138 29.37 -22.62 -19.20
N GLU A 139 30.08 -21.61 -19.72
CA GLU A 139 30.35 -20.39 -18.93
C GLU A 139 29.06 -19.55 -18.79
N GLU A 140 28.24 -19.90 -17.78
CA GLU A 140 27.10 -19.12 -17.31
C GLU A 140 27.45 -17.62 -17.32
N SER A 141 26.75 -16.82 -18.14
CA SER A 141 27.11 -15.42 -18.36
C SER A 141 27.10 -14.65 -17.04
N VAL A 142 28.28 -14.30 -16.54
CA VAL A 142 28.43 -13.66 -15.23
C VAL A 142 28.25 -12.15 -15.34
N LYS A 143 27.38 -11.59 -14.50
CA LYS A 143 27.14 -10.16 -14.34
C LYS A 143 27.90 -9.62 -13.12
N ILE A 144 28.72 -8.60 -13.32
CA ILE A 144 29.38 -7.88 -12.22
C ILE A 144 28.57 -6.62 -11.92
N VAL A 145 28.07 -6.51 -10.69
CA VAL A 145 27.28 -5.36 -10.22
C VAL A 145 28.02 -4.62 -9.11
N ARG A 146 28.01 -3.30 -9.17
CA ARG A 146 28.61 -2.44 -8.13
C ARG A 146 27.50 -1.65 -7.46
N LEU A 147 27.30 -1.89 -6.17
CA LEU A 147 26.31 -1.22 -5.34
C LEU A 147 27.00 -0.29 -4.35
N VAL A 148 26.35 0.83 -4.02
CA VAL A 148 26.82 1.73 -2.97
C VAL A 148 25.93 1.57 -1.75
N LYS A 149 26.56 1.27 -0.60
CA LYS A 149 25.91 1.02 0.69
C LYS A 149 26.27 2.11 1.69
N ASN A 150 25.27 2.74 2.29
CA ASN A 150 25.42 3.84 3.25
C ASN A 150 25.09 3.39 4.68
N LYS A 151 25.95 2.58 5.31
CA LYS A 151 25.77 1.98 6.65
C LYS A 151 24.51 1.12 6.87
N GLU A 152 23.51 1.20 6.00
CA GLU A 152 22.31 0.35 5.97
C GLU A 152 22.60 -1.02 5.35
N PRO A 153 21.88 -2.09 5.70
CA PRO A 153 22.00 -3.37 5.00
C PRO A 153 21.60 -3.24 3.53
N LEU A 154 22.13 -4.14 2.68
CA LEU A 154 21.90 -4.10 1.23
C LEU A 154 20.40 -4.17 0.85
N GLY A 155 19.58 -4.80 1.69
CA GLY A 155 18.15 -4.97 1.44
C GLY A 155 17.86 -6.12 0.49
N ALA A 156 18.61 -7.22 0.60
CA ALA A 156 18.33 -8.48 -0.06
C ALA A 156 18.51 -9.62 0.96
N THR A 157 17.69 -10.67 0.87
CA THR A 157 17.89 -11.89 1.63
C THR A 157 18.48 -12.97 0.73
N ILE A 158 19.39 -13.76 1.27
CA ILE A 158 20.06 -14.85 0.58
C ILE A 158 19.63 -16.18 1.18
N ARG A 159 19.53 -17.21 0.36
CA ARG A 159 19.26 -18.58 0.78
C ARG A 159 20.24 -19.49 0.08
N ARG A 160 20.71 -20.53 0.78
CA ARG A 160 21.48 -21.59 0.17
C ARG A 160 20.53 -22.64 -0.40
N ASP A 161 20.72 -23.00 -1.66
CA ASP A 161 20.02 -24.13 -2.26
C ASP A 161 20.62 -25.44 -1.75
N GLU A 162 19.77 -26.38 -1.32
CA GLU A 162 20.21 -27.65 -0.73
C GLU A 162 20.69 -28.64 -1.80
N ALA A 163 20.16 -28.54 -3.03
CA ALA A 163 20.51 -29.44 -4.13
C ALA A 163 21.84 -29.06 -4.78
N THR A 164 22.03 -27.78 -5.12
CA THR A 164 23.24 -27.30 -5.82
C THR A 164 24.32 -26.76 -4.87
N GLY A 165 23.96 -26.44 -3.62
CA GLY A 165 24.85 -25.75 -2.69
C GLY A 165 25.07 -24.27 -3.00
N ALA A 166 24.47 -23.76 -4.09
CA ALA A 166 24.61 -22.37 -4.56
C ALA A 166 23.90 -21.38 -3.63
N VAL A 167 24.39 -20.14 -3.61
CA VAL A 167 23.81 -19.06 -2.81
C VAL A 167 22.94 -18.20 -3.71
N LEU A 168 21.63 -18.22 -3.49
CA LEU A 168 20.65 -17.51 -4.32
C LEU A 168 20.06 -16.31 -3.59
N VAL A 169 19.75 -15.25 -4.33
CA VAL A 169 18.96 -14.13 -3.83
C VAL A 169 17.51 -14.58 -3.68
N ALA A 170 17.07 -14.76 -2.44
CA ALA A 170 15.73 -15.24 -2.11
C ALA A 170 14.67 -14.12 -2.17
N ARG A 171 15.03 -12.88 -1.81
CA ARG A 171 14.11 -11.73 -1.81
C ARG A 171 14.87 -10.40 -1.93
N ILE A 172 14.24 -9.42 -2.56
CA ILE A 172 14.66 -8.02 -2.54
C ILE A 172 13.71 -7.22 -1.65
N MET A 173 14.27 -6.48 -0.69
CA MET A 173 13.55 -5.63 0.26
C MET A 173 13.31 -4.25 -0.37
N ARG A 174 12.04 -3.87 -0.52
CA ARG A 174 11.64 -2.61 -1.15
C ARG A 174 12.21 -1.40 -0.42
N GLY A 175 12.78 -0.46 -1.17
CA GLY A 175 13.45 0.74 -0.66
C GLY A 175 14.85 0.51 -0.06
N GLY A 176 15.38 -0.71 -0.07
CA GLY A 176 16.79 -0.99 0.25
C GLY A 176 17.75 -0.65 -0.91
N ALA A 177 19.06 -0.73 -0.65
CA ALA A 177 20.08 -0.39 -1.67
C ALA A 177 20.00 -1.29 -2.92
N ALA A 178 19.70 -2.58 -2.77
CA ALA A 178 19.50 -3.51 -3.88
C ALA A 178 18.31 -3.11 -4.77
N ASP A 179 17.15 -2.83 -4.17
CA ASP A 179 15.93 -2.42 -4.88
C ASP A 179 16.14 -1.10 -5.64
N ARG A 180 16.73 -0.09 -4.98
CA ARG A 180 17.01 1.22 -5.61
C ARG A 180 18.02 1.15 -6.76
N SER A 181 18.88 0.13 -6.77
CA SER A 181 19.83 -0.06 -7.87
C SER A 181 19.20 -0.69 -9.11
N GLY A 182 18.17 -1.54 -8.93
CA GLY A 182 17.61 -2.37 -10.00
C GLY A 182 18.60 -3.35 -10.64
N LEU A 183 19.76 -3.58 -10.03
CA LEU A 183 20.82 -4.42 -10.61
C LEU A 183 20.77 -5.87 -10.16
N VAL A 184 20.12 -6.15 -9.02
CA VAL A 184 20.01 -7.46 -8.37
C VAL A 184 18.54 -7.87 -8.32
N HIS A 185 18.24 -9.09 -8.72
CA HIS A 185 16.90 -9.65 -8.81
C HIS A 185 16.75 -10.93 -7.98
N VAL A 186 15.49 -11.30 -7.72
CA VAL A 186 15.18 -12.54 -7.00
C VAL A 186 15.47 -13.74 -7.90
N GLY A 187 16.33 -14.63 -7.43
CA GLY A 187 16.80 -15.81 -8.15
C GLY A 187 18.26 -15.71 -8.58
N ASP A 188 18.85 -14.52 -8.59
CA ASP A 188 20.26 -14.35 -8.99
C ASP A 188 21.18 -15.21 -8.10
N GLU A 189 22.09 -15.95 -8.71
CA GLU A 189 23.10 -16.72 -7.99
C GLU A 189 24.30 -15.83 -7.67
N LEU A 190 24.67 -15.77 -6.39
CA LEU A 190 25.83 -15.02 -5.91
C LEU A 190 27.07 -15.91 -5.92
N ARG A 191 28.10 -15.51 -6.68
CA ARG A 191 29.39 -16.23 -6.79
C ARG A 191 30.48 -15.59 -5.94
N GLU A 192 30.58 -14.26 -5.97
CA GLU A 192 31.61 -13.52 -5.22
C GLU A 192 31.05 -12.21 -4.63
N VAL A 193 31.58 -11.83 -3.46
CA VAL A 193 31.34 -10.54 -2.80
C VAL A 193 32.70 -9.89 -2.53
N ASN A 194 32.97 -8.72 -3.13
CA ASN A 194 34.24 -8.00 -2.99
C ASN A 194 35.48 -8.86 -3.30
N GLY A 195 35.38 -9.77 -4.29
CA GLY A 195 36.43 -10.71 -4.67
C GLY A 195 36.56 -11.95 -3.77
N VAL A 196 35.69 -12.10 -2.77
CA VAL A 196 35.63 -13.29 -1.91
C VAL A 196 34.55 -14.24 -2.42
N THR A 197 34.92 -15.48 -2.72
CA THR A 197 33.98 -16.52 -3.16
C THR A 197 33.01 -16.92 -2.04
N VAL A 198 31.74 -17.11 -2.38
CA VAL A 198 30.67 -17.41 -1.40
C VAL A 198 30.15 -18.85 -1.43
N MET A 199 30.51 -19.65 -2.43
CA MET A 199 30.00 -21.03 -2.63
C MET A 199 30.10 -21.95 -1.40
N ASN A 200 31.18 -21.80 -0.61
CA ASN A 200 31.45 -22.66 0.55
C ASN A 200 31.13 -21.97 1.88
N LYS A 201 30.50 -20.79 1.86
CA LYS A 201 30.21 -20.01 3.07
C LYS A 201 28.78 -20.18 3.50
N ARG A 202 28.55 -20.15 4.81
CA ARG A 202 27.19 -20.13 5.35
C ARG A 202 26.54 -18.76 5.09
N PRO A 203 25.20 -18.69 4.94
CA PRO A 203 24.48 -17.43 4.79
C PRO A 203 24.84 -16.39 5.87
N ASP A 204 25.07 -16.83 7.11
CA ASP A 204 25.46 -15.94 8.22
C ASP A 204 26.84 -15.29 8.00
N GLU A 205 27.81 -16.05 7.47
CA GLU A 205 29.15 -15.54 7.16
C GLU A 205 29.10 -14.55 5.99
N ILE A 206 28.25 -14.80 5.00
CA ILE A 206 28.04 -13.90 3.86
C ILE A 206 27.33 -12.62 4.33
N SER A 207 26.35 -12.74 5.22
CA SER A 207 25.69 -11.61 5.87
C SER A 207 26.70 -10.76 6.65
N GLN A 208 27.61 -11.40 7.38
CA GLN A 208 28.69 -10.72 8.11
C GLN A 208 29.68 -10.01 7.18
N LEU A 209 30.06 -10.62 6.06
CA LEU A 209 30.91 -9.99 5.04
C LEU A 209 30.24 -8.76 4.42
N LEU A 210 28.96 -8.88 4.09
CA LEU A 210 28.16 -7.78 3.54
C LEU A 210 27.93 -6.69 4.59
N SER A 211 27.79 -7.01 5.88
CA SER A 211 27.55 -6.04 6.94
C SER A 211 28.81 -5.23 7.28
N GLN A 212 29.98 -5.87 7.33
CA GLN A 212 31.29 -5.25 7.57
C GLN A 212 31.75 -4.36 6.42
N SER A 213 31.34 -4.67 5.19
CA SER A 213 31.64 -3.86 4.01
C SER A 213 30.86 -2.53 4.04
N GLN A 214 31.56 -1.41 3.84
CA GLN A 214 31.01 -0.05 3.77
C GLN A 214 31.40 0.61 2.45
N GLY A 215 30.52 1.46 1.89
CA GLY A 215 30.78 2.12 0.60
C GLY A 215 30.43 1.23 -0.59
N SER A 216 31.35 1.07 -1.55
CA SER A 216 31.06 0.30 -2.77
C SER A 216 31.27 -1.20 -2.57
N ILE A 217 30.22 -1.98 -2.79
CA ILE A 217 30.25 -3.45 -2.80
C ILE A 217 30.19 -3.91 -4.25
N THR A 218 31.10 -4.80 -4.64
CA THR A 218 31.11 -5.45 -5.95
C THR A 218 30.60 -6.89 -5.78
N LEU A 219 29.52 -7.25 -6.48
CA LEU A 219 28.99 -8.60 -6.50
C LEU A 219 29.19 -9.20 -7.89
N LYS A 220 29.60 -10.46 -7.92
CA LYS A 220 29.64 -11.28 -9.13
C LYS A 220 28.45 -12.24 -9.06
N ILE A 221 27.49 -12.08 -9.97
CA ILE A 221 26.23 -12.82 -9.95
C ILE A 221 25.95 -13.48 -11.30
N ILE A 222 25.29 -14.63 -11.28
CA ILE A 222 24.69 -15.23 -12.48
C ILE A 222 23.21 -14.83 -12.47
N PRO A 223 22.75 -14.06 -13.47
CA PRO A 223 21.37 -13.58 -13.49
C PRO A 223 20.40 -14.75 -13.66
N ALA A 224 19.35 -14.80 -12.85
CA ALA A 224 18.27 -15.75 -13.10
C ALA A 224 17.50 -15.34 -14.36
N ILE A 225 17.26 -16.30 -15.25
CA ILE A 225 16.39 -16.10 -16.41
C ILE A 225 14.97 -15.92 -15.87
N LYS A 226 14.49 -14.67 -15.84
CA LYS A 226 13.10 -14.33 -15.52
C LYS A 226 12.56 -13.29 -16.49
N GLU A 227 11.32 -13.53 -16.92
CA GLU A 227 10.48 -12.55 -17.60
C GLU A 227 10.24 -11.35 -16.67
N GLU A 228 10.36 -10.13 -17.20
CA GLU A 228 10.16 -8.89 -16.46
C GLU A 228 8.71 -8.78 -15.94
N ASP A 229 8.51 -9.10 -14.67
CA ASP A 229 7.31 -8.72 -13.94
C ASP A 229 7.30 -7.21 -13.70
N ARG A 230 6.69 -6.47 -14.63
CA ARG A 230 6.33 -5.05 -14.44
C ARG A 230 5.20 -4.94 -13.40
N LEU A 231 5.53 -5.16 -12.13
CA LEU A 231 4.59 -5.04 -11.02
C LEU A 231 4.21 -3.57 -10.82
N LYS A 232 2.92 -3.27 -10.98
CA LYS A 232 2.33 -1.98 -10.62
C LYS A 232 2.47 -1.77 -9.13
N GLU A 233 3.08 -0.66 -8.72
CA GLU A 233 3.05 -0.18 -7.34
C GLU A 233 1.59 0.08 -6.92
N SER A 234 0.95 -0.89 -6.27
CA SER A 234 -0.32 -0.66 -5.59
C SER A 234 -0.03 -0.24 -4.15
N LYS A 235 -0.14 1.06 -3.87
CA LYS A 235 0.00 1.60 -2.51
C LYS A 235 -1.27 1.27 -1.73
N VAL A 236 -1.21 0.21 -0.92
CA VAL A 236 -2.33 -0.19 -0.04
C VAL A 236 -1.98 0.17 1.40
N PHE A 237 -2.92 0.77 2.13
CA PHE A 237 -2.76 1.09 3.54
C PHE A 237 -3.64 0.18 4.38
N MET A 238 -3.05 -0.44 5.39
CA MET A 238 -3.68 -1.40 6.27
C MET A 238 -3.52 -0.96 7.72
N ARG A 239 -4.58 -1.03 8.51
CA ARG A 239 -4.54 -0.91 9.97
C ARG A 239 -4.33 -2.29 10.57
N ALA A 240 -3.33 -2.42 11.45
CA ALA A 240 -3.09 -3.64 12.20
C ALA A 240 -4.14 -3.82 13.31
N LEU A 241 -4.78 -4.99 13.37
CA LEU A 241 -5.77 -5.32 14.41
C LEU A 241 -5.19 -6.19 15.54
N PHE A 242 -3.89 -6.50 15.47
CA PHE A 242 -3.17 -7.31 16.43
C PHE A 242 -1.73 -6.79 16.63
N ASP A 243 -1.05 -7.30 17.64
CA ASP A 243 0.37 -6.99 17.91
C ASP A 243 1.26 -8.02 17.22
N TYR A 244 2.36 -7.56 16.61
CA TYR A 244 3.33 -8.43 15.98
C TYR A 244 4.74 -8.14 16.49
N VAL A 245 5.38 -9.17 17.05
CA VAL A 245 6.76 -9.14 17.54
C VAL A 245 7.58 -10.13 16.72
N PRO A 246 8.33 -9.68 15.70
CA PRO A 246 9.07 -10.57 14.81
C PRO A 246 10.10 -11.46 15.51
N LEU A 247 10.66 -10.99 16.64
CA LEU A 247 11.66 -11.73 17.42
C LEU A 247 11.10 -12.99 18.09
N GLU A 248 9.81 -13.00 18.40
CA GLU A 248 9.12 -14.16 19.01
C GLU A 248 8.62 -15.15 17.94
N ASP A 249 8.56 -14.71 16.69
CA ASP A 249 8.06 -15.50 15.57
C ASP A 249 9.16 -16.39 15.00
N LYS A 250 8.97 -17.71 15.11
CA LYS A 250 9.89 -18.71 14.54
C LYS A 250 9.59 -19.01 13.07
N ALA A 251 8.42 -18.64 12.57
CA ALA A 251 8.01 -18.87 11.18
C ALA A 251 8.47 -17.74 10.23
N THR A 252 8.98 -16.63 10.77
CA THR A 252 9.50 -15.54 9.94
C THR A 252 10.80 -15.96 9.23
N PRO A 253 10.93 -15.71 7.91
CA PRO A 253 12.11 -16.08 7.15
C PRO A 253 13.39 -15.40 7.63
N CYS A 254 13.26 -14.21 8.22
CA CYS A 254 14.37 -13.45 8.76
C CYS A 254 13.86 -12.49 9.84
N GLN A 255 14.18 -12.78 11.10
CA GLN A 255 13.72 -12.00 12.26
C GLN A 255 14.21 -10.54 12.20
N GLU A 256 15.42 -10.30 11.71
CA GLU A 256 16.00 -8.95 11.55
C GLU A 256 15.32 -8.11 10.45
N ALA A 257 14.65 -8.76 9.50
CA ALA A 257 13.90 -8.11 8.44
C ALA A 257 12.43 -7.86 8.84
N GLY A 258 11.97 -8.44 9.95
CA GLY A 258 10.60 -8.26 10.43
C GLY A 258 10.30 -6.84 10.86
N LEU A 259 9.09 -6.35 10.53
CA LEU A 259 8.59 -5.06 10.97
C LEU A 259 7.73 -5.24 12.23
N PRO A 260 8.18 -4.85 13.42
CA PRO A 260 7.33 -4.88 14.62
C PRO A 260 6.24 -3.81 14.52
N PHE A 261 5.03 -4.15 14.96
CA PHE A 261 3.91 -3.22 15.03
C PHE A 261 2.95 -3.56 16.17
N LYS A 262 2.16 -2.58 16.60
CA LYS A 262 1.11 -2.74 17.60
C LYS A 262 -0.27 -2.60 16.97
N LYS A 263 -1.30 -3.08 17.67
CA LYS A 263 -2.71 -2.84 17.29
C LYS A 263 -2.95 -1.34 17.12
N GLY A 264 -3.59 -0.96 16.01
CA GLY A 264 -3.85 0.42 15.62
C GLY A 264 -2.78 1.07 14.75
N ASP A 265 -1.58 0.47 14.62
CA ASP A 265 -0.55 0.98 13.72
C ASP A 265 -1.03 0.93 12.26
N ILE A 266 -0.68 1.95 11.48
CA ILE A 266 -0.98 2.03 10.04
C ILE A 266 0.25 1.59 9.25
N LEU A 267 0.06 0.56 8.43
CA LEU A 267 1.07 -0.09 7.62
C LEU A 267 0.80 0.20 6.15
N GLN A 268 1.76 0.80 5.46
CA GLN A 268 1.78 0.93 4.02
C GLN A 268 2.37 -0.36 3.43
N VAL A 269 1.53 -1.20 2.83
CA VAL A 269 1.95 -2.40 2.10
C VAL A 269 2.50 -1.97 0.75
N VAL A 270 3.77 -2.31 0.50
CA VAL A 270 4.53 -1.94 -0.70
C VAL A 270 4.58 -3.09 -1.70
N SER A 271 4.59 -4.34 -1.22
CA SER A 271 4.58 -5.54 -2.07
C SER A 271 3.79 -6.66 -1.40
N HIS A 272 3.01 -7.36 -2.24
CA HIS A 272 2.18 -8.52 -1.90
C HIS A 272 2.64 -9.77 -2.67
N ASP A 273 3.86 -9.75 -3.21
CA ASP A 273 4.38 -10.76 -4.15
C ASP A 273 4.49 -12.14 -3.51
N ASP A 274 4.70 -12.20 -2.19
CA ASP A 274 4.69 -13.43 -1.41
C ASP A 274 3.35 -13.60 -0.67
N GLN A 275 2.73 -14.77 -0.85
CA GLN A 275 1.47 -15.16 -0.23
C GLN A 275 1.56 -15.27 1.30
N THR A 276 2.75 -15.40 1.88
CA THR A 276 2.98 -15.61 3.32
C THR A 276 3.56 -14.40 4.04
N TRP A 277 4.48 -13.67 3.40
CA TRP A 277 5.18 -12.54 4.00
C TRP A 277 5.14 -11.31 3.12
N TRP A 278 4.34 -10.31 3.50
CA TRP A 278 4.24 -9.05 2.79
C TRP A 278 5.36 -8.09 3.19
N GLN A 279 5.67 -7.16 2.29
CA GLN A 279 6.60 -6.07 2.58
C GLN A 279 5.84 -4.79 2.86
N ALA A 280 6.03 -4.23 4.05
CA ALA A 280 5.35 -3.02 4.47
C ALA A 280 6.28 -2.03 5.17
N LYS A 281 5.81 -0.79 5.27
CA LYS A 281 6.43 0.28 6.06
C LYS A 281 5.40 0.82 7.04
N ARG A 282 5.81 1.13 8.26
CA ARG A 282 4.92 1.83 9.19
C ARG A 282 4.81 3.30 8.79
N VAL A 283 3.60 3.82 8.68
CA VAL A 283 3.37 5.23 8.35
C VAL A 283 3.87 6.11 9.49
N GLY A 284 4.71 7.08 9.17
CA GLY A 284 5.35 7.98 10.15
C GLY A 284 6.80 7.60 10.50
N ASP A 285 7.24 6.41 10.12
CA ASP A 285 8.66 6.05 10.23
C ASP A 285 9.47 6.69 9.10
N SER A 286 10.65 7.23 9.43
CA SER A 286 11.61 7.75 8.44
C SER A 286 12.36 6.65 7.68
N ASN A 287 12.11 5.37 8.01
CA ASN A 287 12.79 4.24 7.40
C ASN A 287 12.36 4.06 5.94
N LEU A 288 13.32 4.22 5.03
CA LEU A 288 13.08 4.02 3.61
C LEU A 288 12.95 2.53 3.24
N ARG A 289 13.42 1.61 4.09
CA ARG A 289 13.38 0.17 3.85
C ARG A 289 12.08 -0.45 4.38
N ALA A 290 11.41 -1.25 3.56
CA ALA A 290 10.28 -2.07 3.99
C ALA A 290 10.76 -3.22 4.90
N GLY A 291 9.92 -3.61 5.86
CA GLY A 291 10.11 -4.82 6.65
C GLY A 291 9.05 -5.86 6.33
N LEU A 292 9.27 -7.08 6.81
CA LEU A 292 8.38 -8.22 6.61
C LEU A 292 7.25 -8.19 7.65
N ILE A 293 6.03 -8.38 7.16
CA ILE A 293 4.84 -8.60 8.00
C ILE A 293 4.13 -9.88 7.54
N PRO A 294 3.46 -10.61 8.45
CA PRO A 294 2.64 -11.76 8.09
C PRO A 294 1.55 -11.34 7.10
N SER A 295 1.32 -12.12 6.05
CA SER A 295 0.20 -11.89 5.15
C SER A 295 -1.14 -12.14 5.86
N LYS A 296 -2.21 -11.54 5.34
CA LYS A 296 -3.56 -11.79 5.86
C LYS A 296 -3.91 -13.29 5.88
N HIS A 297 -3.66 -13.98 4.77
CA HIS A 297 -3.95 -15.42 4.63
C HIS A 297 -3.11 -16.28 5.57
N PHE A 298 -1.83 -15.95 5.74
CA PHE A 298 -0.96 -16.66 6.66
C PHE A 298 -1.42 -16.48 8.11
N GLN A 299 -1.79 -15.26 8.50
CA GLN A 299 -2.32 -14.95 9.82
C GLN A 299 -3.63 -15.68 10.10
N GLU A 300 -4.55 -15.76 9.13
CA GLU A 300 -5.79 -16.52 9.26
C GLU A 300 -5.54 -18.02 9.47
N ARG A 301 -4.58 -18.61 8.74
CA ARG A 301 -4.20 -20.01 8.93
C ARG A 301 -3.55 -20.27 10.28
N TYR A 302 -2.65 -19.38 10.72
CA TYR A 302 -2.01 -19.47 12.02
C TYR A 302 -3.06 -19.36 13.14
N GLY A 303 -3.96 -18.37 13.05
CA GLY A 303 -5.06 -18.18 14.00
C GLY A 303 -5.98 -19.40 14.11
N ARG A 304 -6.35 -20.03 12.98
CA ARG A 304 -7.17 -21.26 12.97
C ARG A 304 -6.46 -22.44 13.61
N MET A 305 -5.15 -22.59 13.39
CA MET A 305 -4.36 -23.69 13.93
C MET A 305 -4.22 -23.57 15.45
N PHE A 306 -3.97 -22.36 15.97
CA PHE A 306 -3.88 -22.09 17.40
C PHE A 306 -5.25 -22.12 18.12
N ALA A 307 -6.34 -21.77 17.44
CA ALA A 307 -7.70 -21.91 17.97
C ALA A 307 -8.13 -23.38 18.18
N LEU A 308 -7.48 -24.33 17.48
CA LEU A 308 -7.72 -25.77 17.62
C LEU A 308 -6.83 -26.43 18.70
N VAL A 309 -5.88 -25.70 19.31
CA VAL A 309 -5.05 -26.23 20.40
C VAL A 309 -5.70 -25.87 21.75
N PRO A 310 -6.18 -26.85 22.55
CA PRO A 310 -6.80 -26.56 23.84
C PRO A 310 -5.73 -26.18 24.87
N SER A 311 -5.36 -24.90 24.91
CA SER A 311 -4.62 -24.32 26.03
C SER A 311 -5.64 -23.83 27.06
N GLY A 312 -5.79 -24.62 28.12
CA GLY A 312 -6.88 -24.51 29.09
C GLY A 312 -6.98 -23.15 29.78
N LEU A 313 -8.18 -22.55 29.73
CA LEU A 313 -9.00 -22.27 30.91
C LEU A 313 -10.42 -21.85 30.46
N ARG A 314 -11.42 -22.64 30.88
CA ARG A 314 -12.85 -22.34 31.04
C ARG A 314 -13.50 -21.34 30.06
N ARG A 315 -14.01 -21.84 28.92
CA ARG A 315 -15.28 -21.35 28.36
C ARG A 315 -16.36 -22.38 28.64
N SER A 316 -17.10 -22.20 29.72
CA SER A 316 -18.32 -22.97 29.98
C SER A 316 -19.43 -22.47 29.07
N PHE A 317 -19.54 -23.06 27.87
CA PHE A 317 -20.78 -23.00 27.11
C PHE A 317 -21.68 -24.14 27.57
N ARG A 318 -22.75 -23.79 28.30
CA ARG A 318 -23.89 -24.69 28.52
C ARG A 318 -24.52 -24.97 27.16
N LEU A 319 -24.35 -26.19 26.67
CA LEU A 319 -25.09 -26.75 25.55
C LEU A 319 -26.57 -26.84 25.93
N SER A 320 -27.37 -25.83 25.55
CA SER A 320 -28.81 -26.00 25.49
C SER A 320 -29.15 -26.58 24.13
N ARG A 321 -29.42 -27.89 24.10
CA ARG A 321 -30.12 -28.56 22.99
C ARG A 321 -31.41 -27.81 22.71
N LYS A 322 -31.58 -27.28 21.51
CA LYS A 322 -32.90 -27.03 20.94
C LYS A 322 -32.90 -27.55 19.51
N ASP A 323 -33.74 -28.56 19.30
CA ASP A 323 -33.87 -29.32 18.07
C ASP A 323 -34.21 -28.44 16.87
N ARG A 324 -33.61 -28.82 15.73
CA ARG A 324 -33.94 -28.33 14.41
C ARG A 324 -35.26 -28.95 13.94
N GLN A 325 -36.20 -28.13 13.49
CA GLN A 325 -37.10 -28.46 12.39
C GLN A 325 -37.17 -27.24 11.46
N GLY A 326 -36.91 -27.46 10.16
CA GLY A 326 -36.36 -26.45 9.26
C GLY A 326 -37.33 -25.55 8.49
N SER A 327 -36.73 -24.65 7.72
CA SER A 327 -37.24 -24.12 6.45
C SER A 327 -36.07 -23.43 5.74
N ALA A 328 -35.86 -23.76 4.47
CA ALA A 328 -34.85 -23.17 3.61
C ALA A 328 -35.22 -21.73 3.25
N GLY A 329 -34.30 -20.81 3.49
CA GLY A 329 -34.35 -19.43 3.02
C GLY A 329 -32.93 -18.99 2.72
N GLU A 330 -32.64 -18.74 1.44
CA GLU A 330 -31.38 -18.19 0.96
C GLU A 330 -31.12 -16.83 1.62
N GLY A 331 -30.02 -16.75 2.35
CA GLY A 331 -29.49 -15.56 2.97
C GLY A 331 -28.08 -15.88 3.39
N SER A 332 -27.11 -15.54 2.54
CA SER A 332 -25.69 -15.68 2.80
C SER A 332 -25.31 -14.76 3.96
N ASP A 333 -25.42 -15.27 5.19
CA ASP A 333 -24.83 -14.66 6.39
C ASP A 333 -23.35 -15.10 6.44
N PRO A 334 -22.38 -14.21 6.18
CA PRO A 334 -20.98 -14.56 6.33
C PRO A 334 -20.68 -14.55 7.82
N GLY A 335 -20.90 -15.69 8.47
CA GLY A 335 -20.53 -15.95 9.86
C GLY A 335 -19.03 -15.80 10.08
N ASP A 336 -18.62 -14.56 10.35
CA ASP A 336 -17.85 -14.11 11.50
C ASP A 336 -16.87 -15.14 12.08
N SER A 337 -15.88 -15.53 11.27
CA SER A 337 -14.60 -15.97 11.81
C SER A 337 -13.75 -14.71 11.98
N ASP A 338 -14.06 -13.96 13.04
CA ASP A 338 -13.54 -12.62 13.36
C ASP A 338 -12.06 -12.69 13.80
N PHE A 339 -11.19 -13.21 12.93
CA PHE A 339 -9.76 -13.24 13.14
C PHE A 339 -9.20 -11.85 12.90
N LEU A 340 -8.75 -11.20 13.99
CA LEU A 340 -8.10 -9.90 13.96
C LEU A 340 -6.80 -9.98 13.15
N THR A 341 -6.87 -9.55 11.88
CA THR A 341 -5.73 -9.50 10.96
C THR A 341 -5.41 -8.05 10.60
N TYR A 342 -5.89 -7.60 9.45
CA TYR A 342 -5.68 -6.25 8.94
C TYR A 342 -6.98 -5.70 8.38
N GLU A 343 -7.17 -4.39 8.52
CA GLU A 343 -8.28 -3.66 7.91
C GLU A 343 -7.75 -2.65 6.91
N GLU A 344 -8.24 -2.66 5.68
CA GLU A 344 -7.81 -1.68 4.67
C GLU A 344 -8.36 -0.30 5.01
N VAL A 345 -7.49 0.72 4.99
CA VAL A 345 -7.81 2.09 5.42
C VAL A 345 -7.40 3.13 4.38
N THR A 346 -8.03 4.29 4.45
CA THR A 346 -7.65 5.47 3.66
C THR A 346 -7.70 6.74 4.51
N ARG A 347 -6.97 7.77 4.08
CA ARG A 347 -7.07 9.10 4.71
C ARG A 347 -8.38 9.74 4.28
N TYR A 348 -9.19 10.09 5.27
CA TYR A 348 -10.44 10.80 5.12
C TYR A 348 -10.39 12.12 5.87
N GLN A 349 -10.78 13.19 5.18
CA GLN A 349 -10.97 14.50 5.77
C GLN A 349 -12.44 14.89 5.57
N GLN A 350 -13.08 15.34 6.65
CA GLN A 350 -14.46 15.79 6.61
C GLN A 350 -14.61 16.93 5.60
N ARG A 351 -15.52 16.77 4.63
CA ARG A 351 -15.86 17.85 3.71
C ARG A 351 -16.94 18.76 4.33
N PRO A 352 -16.94 20.08 4.05
CA PRO A 352 -17.94 21.00 4.60
C PRO A 352 -19.40 20.64 4.27
N ASN A 353 -19.63 19.94 3.15
CA ASN A 353 -20.96 19.55 2.69
C ASN A 353 -21.39 18.14 3.16
N GLU A 354 -20.53 17.42 3.88
CA GLU A 354 -20.83 16.09 4.41
C GLU A 354 -21.30 16.18 5.86
N ARG A 355 -22.16 15.24 6.29
CA ARG A 355 -22.62 15.15 7.68
C ARG A 355 -21.43 14.91 8.61
N PRO A 356 -21.34 15.60 9.76
CA PRO A 356 -20.26 15.40 10.72
C PRO A 356 -20.18 13.94 11.19
N ARG A 357 -18.95 13.45 11.40
CA ARG A 357 -18.71 12.13 11.99
C ARG A 357 -19.31 12.03 13.39
N LEU A 358 -19.76 10.82 13.73
CA LEU A 358 -20.15 10.48 15.09
C LEU A 358 -18.89 10.35 15.98
N VAL A 359 -18.89 10.94 17.17
CA VAL A 359 -17.86 10.68 18.18
C VAL A 359 -18.45 9.74 19.22
N VAL A 360 -17.76 8.64 19.47
CA VAL A 360 -18.22 7.60 20.39
C VAL A 360 -17.25 7.52 21.55
N LEU A 361 -17.73 7.79 22.75
CA LEU A 361 -17.00 7.57 23.98
C LEU A 361 -17.32 6.16 24.48
N ILE A 362 -16.28 5.39 24.80
CA ILE A 362 -16.40 4.10 25.46
C ILE A 362 -15.59 4.11 26.75
N GLY A 363 -16.07 3.42 27.77
CA GLY A 363 -15.46 3.36 29.10
C GLY A 363 -16.51 3.13 30.17
N GLU A 364 -16.12 3.20 31.45
CA GLU A 364 -17.09 3.10 32.53
C GLU A 364 -17.93 4.38 32.65
N ARG A 365 -19.26 4.19 32.67
CA ARG A 365 -20.30 5.25 32.64
C ARG A 365 -20.26 6.23 33.83
N HIS A 366 -19.47 5.95 34.87
CA HIS A 366 -19.46 6.73 36.13
C HIS A 366 -18.58 7.98 36.11
N TYR A 367 -17.96 8.30 34.96
CA TYR A 367 -16.89 9.29 34.91
C TYR A 367 -17.19 10.53 34.06
N TRP A 368 -18.39 10.76 33.56
CA TRP A 368 -18.66 11.97 32.80
C TRP A 368 -19.95 12.65 33.25
N GLU A 369 -19.79 13.87 33.77
CA GLU A 369 -20.79 14.94 33.64
C GLU A 369 -20.37 15.84 32.46
N ILE A 370 -19.90 15.23 31.37
CA ILE A 370 -19.44 15.99 30.21
C ILE A 370 -20.68 16.39 29.43
N TYR A 371 -21.12 17.63 29.66
CA TYR A 371 -22.11 18.30 28.82
C TYR A 371 -21.58 18.40 27.40
N VAL A 372 -22.08 17.54 26.51
CA VAL A 372 -21.85 17.68 25.08
C VAL A 372 -23.14 18.04 24.35
N CYS A 373 -23.17 19.28 23.87
CA CYS A 373 -23.93 19.83 22.75
C CYS A 373 -25.43 19.47 22.60
N GLY A 374 -26.27 20.24 23.29
CA GLY A 374 -27.44 20.96 22.74
C GLY A 374 -28.70 20.21 22.30
N ASP A 375 -28.66 18.93 21.93
CA ASP A 375 -29.83 18.16 21.49
C ASP A 375 -29.75 16.72 22.07
N THR A 376 -30.75 16.29 22.84
CA THR A 376 -30.72 14.99 23.53
C THR A 376 -31.10 13.80 22.67
N TYR A 377 -30.33 12.71 22.80
CA TYR A 377 -30.48 11.47 22.04
C TYR A 377 -31.09 10.30 22.85
N TRP A 378 -31.55 10.58 24.07
CA TRP A 378 -32.07 9.60 25.01
C TRP A 378 -33.60 9.56 25.00
N ASN A 379 -34.18 8.36 24.96
CA ASN A 379 -35.61 8.13 25.14
C ASN A 379 -35.86 7.53 26.52
N THR A 380 -36.99 7.86 27.13
CA THR A 380 -37.41 7.27 28.41
C THR A 380 -38.90 6.99 28.46
N THR A 381 -39.28 5.95 29.22
CA THR A 381 -40.68 5.70 29.60
C THR A 381 -41.12 6.44 30.85
N ARG A 382 -40.18 7.13 31.53
CA ARG A 382 -40.48 7.90 32.73
C ARG A 382 -41.43 9.05 32.39
N PRO A 383 -42.42 9.38 33.24
CA PRO A 383 -43.19 10.60 33.05
C PRO A 383 -42.30 11.85 33.14
N LYS A 384 -42.56 12.79 32.23
CA LYS A 384 -41.93 14.10 32.17
C LYS A 384 -42.17 14.89 33.46
N LYS A 385 -41.11 15.44 34.05
CA LYS A 385 -41.23 16.36 35.21
C LYS A 385 -41.64 17.77 34.76
N PRO A 386 -42.20 18.60 35.66
CA PRO A 386 -42.69 19.93 35.31
C PRO A 386 -41.63 20.90 34.74
N HIS A 387 -40.35 20.71 35.10
CA HIS A 387 -39.23 21.54 34.65
C HIS A 387 -38.52 21.00 33.41
N GLU A 388 -38.83 19.78 32.98
CA GLU A 388 -38.22 19.15 31.80
C GLU A 388 -38.97 19.59 30.53
N LYS A 389 -38.29 19.63 29.39
CA LYS A 389 -38.88 19.91 28.07
C LYS A 389 -38.75 18.68 27.17
N GLU A 390 -39.77 18.46 26.37
CA GLU A 390 -39.79 17.36 25.39
C GLU A 390 -38.67 17.60 24.36
N GLY A 391 -37.82 16.60 24.13
CA GLY A 391 -36.72 16.68 23.16
C GLY A 391 -35.52 17.53 23.61
N VAL A 392 -35.49 18.02 24.86
CA VAL A 392 -34.35 18.75 25.43
C VAL A 392 -33.57 17.91 26.44
N GLU A 393 -34.26 17.20 27.35
CA GLU A 393 -33.63 16.26 28.28
C GLU A 393 -33.82 14.79 27.82
N TYR A 394 -35.06 14.46 27.44
CA TYR A 394 -35.42 13.13 26.94
C TYR A 394 -36.55 13.24 25.91
N HIS A 395 -36.66 12.22 25.07
CA HIS A 395 -37.90 11.90 24.36
C HIS A 395 -38.76 11.00 25.24
N PHE A 396 -39.89 11.52 25.70
CA PHE A 396 -40.77 10.84 26.63
C PHE A 396 -41.77 9.98 25.82
N VAL A 397 -41.59 8.66 25.87
CA VAL A 397 -42.38 7.69 25.10
C VAL A 397 -43.17 6.77 26.03
N THR A 398 -44.26 6.19 25.54
CA THR A 398 -44.98 5.17 26.33
C THR A 398 -44.18 3.86 26.36
N LYS A 399 -44.40 3.04 27.39
CA LYS A 399 -43.76 1.71 27.49
C LYS A 399 -44.04 0.83 26.26
N GLN A 400 -45.27 0.85 25.76
CA GLN A 400 -45.67 0.12 24.55
C GLN A 400 -44.89 0.58 23.30
N GLN A 401 -44.73 1.90 23.14
CA GLN A 401 -43.94 2.47 22.05
C GLN A 401 -42.46 2.08 22.18
N PHE A 402 -41.91 2.15 23.40
CA PHE A 402 -40.53 1.77 23.68
C PHE A 402 -40.26 0.31 23.35
N ASP A 403 -41.11 -0.61 23.81
CA ASP A 403 -40.99 -2.05 23.53
C ASP A 403 -41.10 -2.33 22.01
N THR A 404 -41.98 -1.60 21.30
CA THR A 404 -42.10 -1.68 19.84
C THR A 404 -40.83 -1.20 19.14
N ASP A 405 -40.22 -0.12 19.62
CA ASP A 405 -38.99 0.44 19.06
C ASP A 405 -37.76 -0.44 19.37
N VAL A 406 -37.75 -1.17 20.49
CA VAL A 406 -36.77 -2.22 20.80
C VAL A 406 -36.86 -3.37 19.79
N ILE A 407 -38.07 -3.91 19.55
CA ILE A 407 -38.29 -5.01 18.58
C ILE A 407 -37.86 -4.59 17.17
N ASN A 408 -38.12 -3.33 16.81
CA ASN A 408 -37.73 -2.76 15.51
C ASN A 408 -36.24 -2.37 15.42
N ASN A 409 -35.40 -2.74 16.40
CA ASN A 409 -33.97 -2.45 16.44
C ASN A 409 -33.61 -0.94 16.35
N LYS A 410 -34.48 -0.05 16.85
CA LYS A 410 -34.25 1.41 16.77
C LYS A 410 -33.35 1.96 17.89
N PHE A 411 -33.07 1.17 18.93
CA PHE A 411 -32.20 1.58 20.03
C PHE A 411 -30.83 0.96 19.94
N ILE A 412 -29.77 1.77 19.98
CA ILE A 412 -28.35 1.34 20.03
C ILE A 412 -27.98 0.75 21.38
N GLU A 413 -28.60 1.24 22.44
CA GLU A 413 -28.55 0.70 23.79
C GLU A 413 -29.89 0.94 24.45
N HIS A 414 -30.31 0.00 25.29
CA HIS A 414 -31.46 0.20 26.16
C HIS A 414 -31.23 -0.52 27.48
N GLY A 415 -31.84 -0.02 28.55
CA GLY A 415 -31.76 -0.59 29.88
C GLY A 415 -32.91 -0.14 30.75
N GLU A 416 -33.04 -0.75 31.91
CA GLU A 416 -34.05 -0.42 32.90
C GLU A 416 -33.38 0.22 34.12
N TYR A 417 -33.94 1.32 34.60
CA TYR A 417 -33.50 1.99 35.81
C TYR A 417 -34.71 2.53 36.58
N LYS A 418 -34.83 2.14 37.85
CA LYS A 418 -35.96 2.52 38.73
C LYS A 418 -37.31 2.32 38.03
N GLU A 419 -37.56 1.10 37.54
CA GLU A 419 -38.80 0.66 36.88
C GLU A 419 -39.15 1.39 35.56
N ASN A 420 -38.27 2.27 35.07
CA ASN A 420 -38.43 2.98 33.82
C ASN A 420 -37.36 2.52 32.82
N GLN A 421 -37.73 2.42 31.56
CA GLN A 421 -36.81 2.09 30.48
C GLN A 421 -36.15 3.35 29.95
N TYR A 422 -34.87 3.24 29.60
CA TYR A 422 -34.07 4.28 28.98
C TYR A 422 -33.34 3.68 27.78
N GLY A 423 -33.19 4.44 26.70
CA GLY A 423 -32.44 3.98 25.53
C GLY A 423 -31.93 5.09 24.64
N THR A 424 -30.86 4.79 23.91
CA THR A 424 -30.23 5.69 22.94
C THR A 424 -30.76 5.38 21.55
N SER A 425 -31.54 6.28 20.97
CA SER A 425 -32.15 6.06 19.65
C SER A 425 -31.15 6.32 18.52
N ILE A 426 -31.08 5.39 17.56
CA ILE A 426 -30.28 5.58 16.34
C ILE A 426 -30.80 6.75 15.50
N GLU A 427 -32.11 6.95 15.50
CA GLU A 427 -32.76 8.03 14.76
C GLU A 427 -32.44 9.40 15.37
N ALA A 428 -32.23 9.45 16.69
CA ALA A 428 -31.80 10.68 17.34
C ALA A 428 -30.39 11.09 16.90
N ILE A 429 -29.47 10.12 16.76
CA ILE A 429 -28.13 10.39 16.19
C ILE A 429 -28.24 10.91 14.75
N ARG A 430 -29.06 10.27 13.92
CA ARG A 430 -29.32 10.72 12.54
C ARG A 430 -29.88 12.13 12.47
N SER A 431 -30.79 12.47 13.37
CA SER A 431 -31.38 13.82 13.48
C SER A 431 -30.32 14.87 13.80
N VAL A 432 -29.42 14.60 14.75
CA VAL A 432 -28.31 15.52 15.09
C VAL A 432 -27.36 15.70 13.92
N GLN A 433 -26.99 14.62 13.24
CA GLN A 433 -26.14 14.68 12.05
C GLN A 433 -26.82 15.39 10.87
N ALA A 434 -28.14 15.26 10.72
CA ALA A 434 -28.92 15.97 9.71
C ALA A 434 -28.95 17.49 9.93
N LYS A 435 -28.81 17.95 11.19
CA LYS A 435 -28.63 19.36 11.54
C LYS A 435 -27.20 19.87 11.34
N SER A 436 -26.31 19.07 10.74
CA SER A 436 -24.87 19.38 10.56
C SER A 436 -24.14 19.70 11.87
N LYS A 437 -24.56 19.09 12.99
CA LYS A 437 -23.87 19.19 14.27
C LYS A 437 -23.07 17.91 14.55
N MET A 438 -21.93 18.05 15.21
CA MET A 438 -21.16 16.90 15.69
C MET A 438 -21.92 16.22 16.84
N CYS A 439 -22.22 14.94 16.67
CA CYS A 439 -22.89 14.13 17.68
C CYS A 439 -21.84 13.40 18.52
N ILE A 440 -21.95 13.49 19.85
CA ILE A 440 -21.11 12.74 20.78
C ILE A 440 -22.01 11.86 21.62
N VAL A 441 -21.69 10.57 21.65
CA VAL A 441 -22.45 9.58 22.40
C VAL A 441 -21.53 8.80 23.33
N ASP A 442 -21.94 8.68 24.59
CA ASP A 442 -21.37 7.72 25.53
C ASP A 442 -22.18 6.43 25.51
N VAL A 443 -21.52 5.33 25.17
CA VAL A 443 -22.13 4.00 25.00
C VAL A 443 -21.18 2.92 25.49
N GLN A 444 -21.73 1.75 25.82
CA GLN A 444 -20.92 0.56 26.05
C GLN A 444 -20.26 0.09 24.75
N PRO A 445 -19.10 -0.58 24.84
CA PRO A 445 -18.36 -1.03 23.65
C PRO A 445 -19.17 -1.93 22.71
N GLU A 446 -20.16 -2.67 23.22
CA GLU A 446 -21.04 -3.55 22.42
C GLU A 446 -21.82 -2.78 21.35
N ALA A 447 -22.15 -1.51 21.62
CA ALA A 447 -22.84 -0.62 20.68
C ALA A 447 -22.03 -0.35 19.40
N LEU A 448 -20.70 -0.49 19.45
CA LEU A 448 -19.81 -0.24 18.30
C LEU A 448 -20.15 -1.13 17.11
N ARG A 449 -20.68 -2.35 17.33
CA ARG A 449 -21.11 -3.24 16.24
C ARG A 449 -22.19 -2.61 15.36
N ARG A 450 -23.02 -1.73 15.92
CA ARG A 450 -24.10 -1.04 15.19
C ARG A 450 -23.70 0.35 14.73
N LEU A 451 -22.77 0.99 15.42
CA LEU A 451 -22.30 2.34 15.10
C LEU A 451 -21.20 2.34 14.03
N ARG A 452 -20.43 1.25 13.89
CA ARG A 452 -19.30 1.14 12.95
C ARG A 452 -19.76 0.91 11.51
N THR A 453 -20.45 1.89 10.95
CA THR A 453 -21.02 1.84 9.60
C THR A 453 -20.52 2.98 8.73
N THR A 454 -20.72 2.86 7.42
CA THR A 454 -20.40 3.90 6.42
C THR A 454 -21.21 5.19 6.64
N GLU A 455 -22.38 5.08 7.28
CA GLU A 455 -23.28 6.18 7.63
C GLU A 455 -22.66 7.07 8.71
N PHE A 456 -22.27 6.48 9.85
CA PHE A 456 -21.82 7.24 11.02
C PHE A 456 -20.33 7.58 11.02
N LYS A 457 -19.51 6.73 10.38
CA LYS A 457 -18.04 6.81 10.36
C LYS A 457 -17.47 7.17 11.74
N PRO A 458 -17.79 6.38 12.79
CA PRO A 458 -17.53 6.80 14.16
C PRO A 458 -16.04 7.07 14.41
N TYR A 459 -15.75 8.02 15.28
CA TYR A 459 -14.45 8.26 15.88
C TYR A 459 -14.50 7.81 17.34
N VAL A 460 -13.84 6.69 17.64
CA VAL A 460 -13.98 5.99 18.92
C VAL A 460 -12.88 6.43 19.89
N ILE A 461 -13.30 7.00 21.02
CA ILE A 461 -12.42 7.45 22.09
C ILE A 461 -12.63 6.54 23.30
N PHE A 462 -11.59 5.81 23.68
CA PHE A 462 -11.57 5.05 24.93
C PHE A 462 -11.17 5.95 26.09
N VAL A 463 -12.11 6.22 26.99
CA VAL A 463 -11.87 7.01 28.20
C VAL A 463 -11.40 6.06 29.29
N LYS A 464 -10.09 6.08 29.56
CA LYS A 464 -9.45 5.24 30.58
C LYS A 464 -9.31 6.05 31.87
N PRO A 465 -9.83 5.58 33.02
CA PRO A 465 -9.59 6.26 34.29
C PRO A 465 -8.10 6.21 34.63
N ARG A 466 -7.57 7.25 35.28
CA ARG A 466 -6.22 7.21 35.84
C ARG A 466 -6.22 6.26 37.04
N ILE A 467 -5.59 5.09 36.87
CA ILE A 467 -5.44 4.10 37.93
C ILE A 467 -4.06 4.29 38.59
N PRO A 468 -3.98 4.70 39.87
CA PRO A 468 -2.70 4.80 40.57
C PRO A 468 -2.02 3.42 40.67
N GLU A 469 -0.72 3.33 40.34
CA GLU A 469 0.04 2.06 40.39
C GLU A 469 0.39 1.63 41.81
N SER A 470 0.45 2.56 42.77
CA SER A 470 0.61 2.27 44.21
C SER A 470 0.32 3.52 45.02
N ARG A 471 -0.33 3.33 46.18
CA ARG A 471 -0.53 4.37 47.18
C ARG A 471 0.84 4.83 47.69
N ARG A 472 1.44 5.85 47.08
CA ARG A 472 2.51 6.61 47.77
C ARG A 472 1.89 7.03 49.09
N ARG A 473 2.38 6.46 50.20
CA ARG A 473 2.05 6.88 51.55
C ARG A 473 2.30 8.38 51.64
N ARG A 474 1.28 9.20 51.41
CA ARG A 474 1.29 10.58 51.88
C ARG A 474 1.14 10.47 53.38
N SER A 475 2.25 10.76 54.03
CA SER A 475 2.49 10.80 55.46
C SER A 475 1.30 11.40 56.19
N ALA A 476 0.96 10.80 57.32
CA ALA A 476 0.04 11.34 58.30
C ALA A 476 0.42 12.79 58.64
N ALA A 477 -0.53 13.71 58.46
CA ALA A 477 -0.61 14.97 59.21
C ALA A 477 -2.04 15.56 59.06
N THR A 478 -2.84 15.27 60.09
CA THR A 478 -3.73 16.22 60.78
C THR A 478 -4.82 16.95 59.98
N SER A 479 -6.05 16.46 60.06
CA SER A 479 -7.29 17.24 60.36
C SER A 479 -8.53 16.32 60.29
N PRO A 480 -9.31 16.13 61.37
CA PRO A 480 -10.63 15.52 61.31
C PRO A 480 -11.68 16.62 61.15
N GLY A 481 -12.13 16.87 59.93
CA GLY A 481 -13.21 17.84 59.70
C GLY A 481 -13.49 18.08 58.23
N GLY A 482 -14.56 17.47 57.72
CA GLY A 482 -15.23 17.92 56.50
C GLY A 482 -15.40 16.86 55.41
N GLY A 483 -16.63 16.37 55.25
CA GLY A 483 -17.17 15.98 53.94
C GLY A 483 -16.97 14.53 53.51
N ASP A 484 -18.05 13.76 53.57
CA ASP A 484 -18.23 12.41 53.02
C ASP A 484 -18.26 12.43 51.47
N HIS A 485 -17.09 12.57 50.83
CA HIS A 485 -16.94 12.39 49.38
C HIS A 485 -15.74 11.50 49.04
N GLY A 486 -16.04 10.24 48.69
CA GLY A 486 -15.26 9.45 47.74
C GLY A 486 -13.89 8.93 48.22
N ARG A 487 -13.85 8.09 49.25
CA ARG A 487 -12.74 7.13 49.39
C ARG A 487 -13.03 5.94 48.46
N THR A 488 -12.58 6.02 47.21
CA THR A 488 -12.54 4.87 46.30
C THR A 488 -11.79 3.74 47.01
N THR A 489 -12.42 2.57 47.14
CA THR A 489 -11.83 1.43 47.86
C THR A 489 -10.77 0.75 46.98
N ASP A 490 -9.89 -0.06 47.59
CA ASP A 490 -8.91 -0.83 46.83
C ASP A 490 -9.59 -1.87 45.92
N GLU A 491 -10.79 -2.34 46.28
CA GLU A 491 -11.64 -3.22 45.46
C GLU A 491 -12.16 -2.49 44.21
N ASP A 492 -12.71 -1.28 44.36
CA ASP A 492 -13.15 -0.45 43.23
C ASP A 492 -11.99 -0.14 42.26
N LEU A 493 -10.79 0.11 42.81
CA LEU A 493 -9.57 0.33 42.00
C LEU A 493 -9.17 -0.91 41.20
N GLN A 494 -9.37 -2.09 41.78
CA GLN A 494 -9.09 -3.35 41.11
C GLN A 494 -10.13 -3.66 40.03
N GLU A 495 -11.42 -3.44 40.30
CA GLU A 495 -12.50 -3.59 39.32
C GLU A 495 -12.30 -2.68 38.12
N MET A 496 -12.02 -1.38 38.35
CA MET A 496 -11.69 -0.43 37.27
C MET A 496 -10.52 -0.90 36.42
N ARG A 497 -9.48 -1.48 37.04
CA ARG A 497 -8.32 -2.01 36.32
C ARG A 497 -8.68 -3.21 35.46
N GLN A 498 -9.46 -4.14 36.00
CA GLN A 498 -9.91 -5.32 35.27
C GLN A 498 -10.81 -4.94 34.10
N SER A 499 -11.76 -4.03 34.33
CA SER A 499 -12.67 -3.47 33.34
C SER A 499 -11.92 -2.76 32.21
N ALA A 500 -10.97 -1.88 32.54
CA ALA A 500 -10.16 -1.18 31.53
C ALA A 500 -9.32 -2.15 30.69
N LEU A 501 -8.72 -3.18 31.31
CA LEU A 501 -7.97 -4.22 30.60
C LEU A 501 -8.88 -5.06 29.69
N GLN A 502 -10.09 -5.37 30.14
CA GLN A 502 -11.07 -6.12 29.35
C GLN A 502 -11.49 -5.34 28.11
N ILE A 503 -11.79 -4.04 28.25
CA ILE A 503 -12.15 -3.17 27.11
C ILE A 503 -10.97 -3.05 26.15
N GLU A 504 -9.75 -2.85 26.65
CA GLU A 504 -8.54 -2.75 25.85
C GLU A 504 -8.24 -4.06 25.09
N GLN A 505 -8.47 -5.22 25.72
CA GLN A 505 -8.26 -6.52 25.10
C GLN A 505 -9.30 -6.84 24.01
N GLN A 506 -10.57 -6.56 24.26
CA GLN A 506 -11.67 -6.92 23.36
C GLN A 506 -11.89 -5.88 22.25
N TYR A 507 -11.80 -4.60 22.59
CA TYR A 507 -12.19 -3.48 21.71
C TYR A 507 -11.03 -2.53 21.39
N GLY A 508 -9.82 -2.76 21.91
CA GLY A 508 -8.67 -1.87 21.62
C GLY A 508 -8.36 -1.70 20.13
N HIS A 509 -8.70 -2.68 19.29
CA HIS A 509 -8.49 -2.64 17.83
C HIS A 509 -9.45 -1.67 17.09
N VAL A 510 -10.58 -1.30 17.69
CA VAL A 510 -11.54 -0.33 17.12
C VAL A 510 -11.39 1.08 17.69
N VAL A 511 -10.53 1.28 18.69
CA VAL A 511 -10.29 2.58 19.34
C VAL A 511 -9.36 3.43 18.48
N ASP A 512 -9.78 4.67 18.20
CA ASP A 512 -8.96 5.65 17.47
C ASP A 512 -8.09 6.48 18.43
N ARG A 513 -8.54 6.70 19.66
CA ARG A 513 -7.80 7.47 20.68
C ARG A 513 -8.08 6.97 22.09
N VAL A 514 -7.05 6.93 22.93
CA VAL A 514 -7.20 6.72 24.39
C VAL A 514 -7.08 8.08 25.08
N LEU A 515 -8.07 8.44 25.90
CA LEU A 515 -8.09 9.63 26.74
C LEU A 515 -7.95 9.20 28.20
N ILE A 516 -6.93 9.69 28.89
CA ILE A 516 -6.68 9.34 30.30
C ILE A 516 -7.37 10.37 31.18
N LYS A 517 -8.43 9.95 31.87
CA LYS A 517 -9.17 10.83 32.75
C LYS A 517 -8.49 10.93 34.11
N GLU A 518 -7.78 12.03 34.35
CA GLU A 518 -7.26 12.39 35.69
C GLU A 518 -8.28 13.20 36.48
N ASP A 519 -8.73 14.30 35.88
CA ASP A 519 -9.77 15.19 36.40
C ASP A 519 -10.75 15.56 35.26
N SER A 520 -12.00 15.88 35.62
CA SER A 520 -13.05 16.15 34.64
C SER A 520 -12.77 17.42 33.81
N ALA A 521 -12.04 18.41 34.33
CA ALA A 521 -11.77 19.64 33.62
C ALA A 521 -10.70 19.47 32.54
N SER A 522 -9.57 18.82 32.88
CA SER A 522 -8.49 18.47 31.98
C SER A 522 -8.97 17.53 30.88
N ALA A 523 -9.76 16.50 31.23
CA ALA A 523 -10.37 15.60 30.26
C ALA A 523 -11.27 16.34 29.26
N CYS A 524 -12.05 17.34 29.70
CA CYS A 524 -12.85 18.18 28.82
C CYS A 524 -11.99 19.03 27.86
N VAL A 525 -10.86 19.56 28.33
CA VAL A 525 -9.92 20.34 27.50
C VAL A 525 -9.27 19.44 26.46
N GLU A 526 -8.80 18.26 26.85
CA GLU A 526 -8.21 17.27 25.94
C GLU A 526 -9.25 16.81 24.90
N LEU A 527 -10.48 16.49 25.35
CA LEU A 527 -11.58 16.12 24.46
C LEU A 527 -11.85 17.22 23.44
N ARG A 528 -11.98 18.49 23.87
CA ARG A 528 -12.17 19.62 22.94
C ARG A 528 -11.05 19.70 21.90
N GLY A 529 -9.79 19.54 22.31
CA GLY A 529 -8.66 19.50 21.38
C GLY A 529 -8.75 18.35 20.38
N ILE A 530 -9.22 17.17 20.78
CA ILE A 530 -9.47 16.05 19.88
C ILE A 530 -10.57 16.38 18.86
N LEU A 531 -11.67 17.01 19.31
CA LEU A 531 -12.79 17.40 18.43
C LEU A 531 -12.38 18.45 17.40
N GLU A 532 -11.63 19.47 17.81
CA GLU A 532 -11.11 20.51 16.91
C GLU A 532 -10.16 19.93 15.85
N ARG A 533 -9.35 18.93 16.22
CA ARG A 533 -8.52 18.20 15.26
C ARG A 533 -9.35 17.34 14.33
N LEU A 534 -10.42 16.71 14.82
CA LEU A 534 -11.34 15.90 14.02
C LEU A 534 -11.96 16.69 12.84
N GLU A 535 -12.21 17.98 13.04
CA GLU A 535 -12.75 18.87 12.01
C GLU A 535 -11.69 19.34 10.99
N ARG A 536 -10.43 19.47 11.41
CA ARG A 536 -9.37 20.11 10.59
C ARG A 536 -8.45 19.12 9.90
N GLU A 537 -8.11 18.03 10.56
CA GLU A 537 -7.11 17.05 10.12
C GLU A 537 -7.75 15.88 9.36
N ALA A 538 -6.92 15.16 8.60
CA ALA A 538 -7.34 13.92 7.95
C ALA A 538 -7.03 12.71 8.85
N PHE A 539 -8.00 11.81 9.00
CA PHE A 539 -7.91 10.61 9.82
C PHE A 539 -7.96 9.34 8.98
N TRP A 540 -7.42 8.25 9.51
CA TRP A 540 -7.54 6.94 8.89
C TRP A 540 -8.93 6.37 9.16
N VAL A 541 -9.65 6.04 8.10
CA VAL A 541 -10.95 5.36 8.18
C VAL A 541 -10.92 4.09 7.33
N PRO A 542 -11.72 3.06 7.66
CA PRO A 542 -11.89 1.89 6.82
C PRO A 542 -12.23 2.29 5.39
N LEU A 543 -11.57 1.65 4.43
CA LEU A 543 -11.72 1.96 3.01
C LEU A 543 -13.16 1.73 2.54
N CYS A 544 -13.84 0.73 3.09
CA CYS A 544 -15.25 0.42 2.82
C CYS A 544 -16.22 1.55 3.23
N TRP A 545 -15.78 2.54 4.01
CA TRP A 545 -16.61 3.70 4.35
C TRP A 545 -16.57 4.82 3.31
N VAL A 546 -15.54 4.83 2.47
CA VAL A 546 -15.27 5.91 1.51
C VAL A 546 -15.49 5.43 0.07
N ARG A 547 -15.34 4.13 -0.20
CA ARG A 547 -15.68 3.54 -1.50
C ARG A 547 -17.14 3.09 -1.50
N PRO A 548 -17.93 3.45 -2.53
CA PRO A 548 -19.32 3.03 -2.69
C PRO A 548 -19.46 1.54 -2.98
#